data_AF-A0A7Y1Y0X0-F1
#
_entry.id   AF-A0A7Y1Y0X0-F1
#
_cell.length_a   1.000
_cell.length_b   1.000
_cell.length_c   1.000
_cell.angle_alpha   90.00
_cell.angle_beta   90.00
_cell.angle_gamma   90.00
#
_symmetry.space_group_name_H-M   'P 1'
#
loop_
_entity.id
_entity.type
_entity.pdbx_description
1 polymer ?
#
loop_
_entity_poly.entity_id
_entity_poly.type
_entity_poly.pdbx_seq_one_letter_code
_entity_poly.pdbx_strand_id
1 'polypeptide(L)'
;MKNIKQRITLDLPATECHERFIQDIDDWWPKDYTWFKDPNAEMCIDVDDSGKCIEKDPSGKEITWGRVLENEKGKEIEMLWKIDSEREEIQRPEASSRVRITFSQESDDSTTMEVTHSELEKSGEQAEDYHALLESDDGWLYLLRSFKSHCQRSTPPDGTE
;
A
#
# COMPACT_ATOMS: atom_id res chain seq x y z
N MET A 1 -7.95 19.58 1.79
CA MET A 1 -6.65 19.25 2.43
C MET A 1 -5.56 19.05 1.38
N LYS A 2 -4.27 19.01 1.73
CA LYS A 2 -3.20 18.69 0.76
C LYS A 2 -3.06 17.17 0.60
N ASN A 3 -2.74 16.73 -0.61
CA ASN A 3 -2.44 15.31 -0.86
C ASN A 3 -1.09 14.95 -0.20
N ILE A 4 -1.04 13.80 0.46
CA ILE A 4 0.22 13.26 0.98
C ILE A 4 0.95 12.61 -0.18
N LYS A 5 2.22 12.94 -0.36
CA LYS A 5 3.07 12.35 -1.39
C LYS A 5 4.36 11.87 -0.78
N GLN A 6 4.64 10.58 -0.92
CA GLN A 6 5.90 9.98 -0.49
C GLN A 6 6.44 9.13 -1.62
N ARG A 7 7.76 9.05 -1.75
CA ARG A 7 8.40 8.29 -2.83
C ARG A 7 9.69 7.65 -2.37
N ILE A 8 10.01 6.53 -3.00
CA ILE A 8 11.26 5.80 -2.83
C ILE A 8 11.80 5.36 -4.20
N THR A 9 13.09 5.07 -4.25
CA THR A 9 13.73 4.45 -5.42
C THR A 9 14.10 3.01 -5.08
N LEU A 10 13.82 2.11 -6.02
CA LEU A 10 14.05 0.67 -5.96
C LEU A 10 14.99 0.28 -7.09
N ASP A 11 15.92 -0.63 -6.80
CA ASP A 11 16.86 -1.20 -7.78
C ASP A 11 16.22 -2.43 -8.46
N LEU A 12 15.04 -2.21 -9.06
CA LEU A 12 14.23 -3.23 -9.73
C LEU A 12 13.48 -2.62 -10.93
N PRO A 13 13.14 -3.41 -11.96
CA PRO A 13 12.24 -3.00 -13.03
C PRO A 13 10.84 -2.62 -12.52
N ALA A 14 10.16 -1.68 -13.19
CA ALA A 14 8.88 -1.15 -12.73
C ALA A 14 7.78 -2.22 -12.70
N THR A 15 7.78 -3.10 -13.69
CA THR A 15 6.90 -4.27 -13.74
C THR A 15 7.10 -5.19 -12.54
N GLU A 16 8.36 -5.46 -12.16
CA GLU A 16 8.66 -6.34 -11.03
C GLU A 16 8.29 -5.68 -9.70
N CYS A 17 8.56 -4.37 -9.55
CA CYS A 17 8.12 -3.60 -8.39
C CYS A 17 6.60 -3.67 -8.22
N HIS A 18 5.86 -3.47 -9.31
CA HIS A 18 4.40 -3.51 -9.32
C HIS A 18 3.86 -4.89 -8.95
N GLU A 19 4.40 -5.96 -9.54
CA GLU A 19 3.96 -7.33 -9.24
C GLU A 19 4.24 -7.71 -7.79
N ARG A 20 5.45 -7.45 -7.27
CA ARG A 20 5.79 -7.73 -5.87
C ARG A 20 4.99 -6.88 -4.89
N PHE A 21 4.68 -5.63 -5.22
CA PHE A 21 3.85 -4.77 -4.37
C PHE A 21 2.47 -5.42 -4.10
N ILE A 22 1.88 -6.03 -5.13
CA ILE A 22 0.57 -6.67 -5.05
C ILE A 22 0.68 -8.08 -4.43
N GLN A 23 1.57 -8.92 -4.96
CA GLN A 23 1.62 -10.35 -4.64
C GLN A 23 2.24 -10.61 -3.26
N ASP A 24 3.24 -9.83 -2.87
CA ASP A 24 3.99 -10.04 -1.62
C ASP A 24 3.45 -9.16 -0.48
N ILE A 25 2.24 -8.59 -0.62
CA ILE A 25 1.65 -7.66 0.37
C ILE A 25 1.66 -8.23 1.78
N ASP A 26 1.48 -9.55 1.94
CA ASP A 26 1.53 -10.20 3.25
C ASP A 26 2.91 -10.18 3.90
N ASP A 27 3.96 -10.26 3.10
CA ASP A 27 5.35 -10.34 3.54
C ASP A 27 5.93 -8.95 3.85
N TRP A 28 5.63 -7.95 3.02
CA TRP A 28 6.24 -6.63 3.17
C TRP A 28 5.42 -5.66 4.02
N TRP A 29 4.11 -5.86 4.14
CA TRP A 29 3.28 -5.00 4.98
C TRP A 29 3.55 -5.27 6.46
N PRO A 30 3.89 -4.24 7.26
CA PRO A 30 4.19 -4.45 8.68
C PRO A 30 2.98 -4.99 9.45
N LYS A 31 3.16 -6.11 10.17
CA LYS A 31 2.07 -6.74 10.96
C LYS A 31 1.54 -5.83 12.08
N ASP A 32 2.36 -4.94 12.64
CA ASP A 32 1.90 -3.92 13.60
C ASP A 32 0.91 -2.90 13.01
N TYR A 33 0.88 -2.79 11.68
CA TYR A 33 0.01 -1.89 10.93
C TYR A 33 -1.22 -2.59 10.37
N THR A 34 -1.40 -3.88 10.64
CA THR A 34 -2.65 -4.57 10.32
C THR A 34 -3.75 -4.21 11.32
N TRP A 35 -5.00 -4.44 10.95
CA TRP A 35 -6.17 -4.07 11.74
C TRP A 35 -6.48 -5.12 12.80
N PHE A 36 -6.25 -6.40 12.53
CA PHE A 36 -6.40 -7.43 13.56
C PHE A 36 -5.21 -7.48 14.53
N LYS A 37 -4.06 -6.91 14.15
CA LYS A 37 -2.80 -7.00 14.91
C LYS A 37 -2.43 -8.44 15.26
N ASP A 38 -2.93 -9.39 14.47
CA ASP A 38 -2.60 -10.80 14.61
C ASP A 38 -1.39 -11.09 13.71
N PRO A 39 -0.30 -11.67 14.23
CA PRO A 39 0.88 -11.97 13.43
C PRO A 39 0.63 -13.03 12.34
N ASN A 40 -0.48 -13.78 12.45
CA ASN A 40 -0.90 -14.78 11.48
C ASN A 40 -2.04 -14.27 10.57
N ALA A 41 -2.38 -12.98 10.64
CA ALA A 41 -3.30 -12.39 9.68
C ALA A 41 -2.63 -12.31 8.31
N GLU A 42 -3.40 -12.65 7.29
CA GLU A 42 -3.03 -12.65 5.88
C GLU A 42 -3.54 -11.38 5.21
N MET A 43 -2.65 -10.63 4.54
CA MET A 43 -3.01 -9.49 3.70
C MET A 43 -3.12 -9.94 2.24
N CYS A 44 -4.15 -9.48 1.54
CA CYS A 44 -4.31 -9.76 0.11
C CYS A 44 -4.81 -8.53 -0.66
N ILE A 45 -4.30 -8.35 -1.88
CA ILE A 45 -4.80 -7.39 -2.85
C ILE A 45 -5.24 -8.18 -4.08
N ASP A 46 -6.54 -8.28 -4.31
CA ASP A 46 -7.11 -8.95 -5.47
C ASP A 46 -7.31 -7.93 -6.60
N VAL A 47 -6.49 -8.01 -7.66
CA VAL A 47 -6.56 -7.07 -8.79
C VAL A 47 -7.39 -7.57 -9.98
N ASP A 48 -7.70 -8.87 -10.05
CA ASP A 48 -8.31 -9.50 -11.23
C ASP A 48 -9.81 -9.78 -11.10
N ASP A 49 -10.32 -10.09 -9.89
CA ASP A 49 -11.70 -10.57 -9.70
C ASP A 49 -12.61 -9.47 -9.13
N SER A 50 -12.43 -9.16 -7.85
CA SER A 50 -13.32 -8.29 -7.09
C SER A 50 -12.76 -6.89 -6.88
N GLY A 51 -11.44 -6.73 -7.11
CA GLY A 51 -10.71 -5.53 -6.75
C GLY A 51 -10.55 -5.39 -5.24
N LYS A 52 -10.85 -6.38 -4.41
CA LYS A 52 -10.88 -6.21 -2.95
C LYS A 52 -9.48 -6.30 -2.35
N CYS A 53 -9.20 -5.39 -1.43
CA CYS A 53 -8.03 -5.49 -0.57
C CYS A 53 -8.52 -5.89 0.83
N ILE A 54 -8.10 -7.06 1.28
CA ILE A 54 -8.60 -7.69 2.52
C ILE A 54 -7.45 -8.03 3.47
N GLU A 55 -7.76 -8.02 4.75
CA GLU A 55 -6.98 -8.70 5.78
C GLU A 55 -7.86 -9.81 6.35
N LYS A 56 -7.30 -11.00 6.53
CA LYS A 56 -8.00 -12.17 7.04
C LYS A 56 -7.26 -12.78 8.23
N ASP A 57 -7.95 -13.00 9.33
CA ASP A 57 -7.39 -13.69 10.50
C ASP A 57 -7.54 -15.24 10.39
N PRO A 58 -6.76 -16.02 11.15
CA PRO A 58 -6.85 -17.48 11.17
C PRO A 58 -8.22 -18.06 11.52
N SER A 59 -9.05 -17.30 12.25
CA SER A 59 -10.42 -17.65 12.62
C SER A 59 -11.42 -17.46 11.46
N GLY A 60 -10.97 -16.87 10.35
CA GLY A 60 -11.76 -16.59 9.16
C GLY A 60 -12.51 -15.26 9.17
N LYS A 61 -12.22 -14.37 10.13
CA LYS A 61 -12.71 -12.98 10.10
C LYS A 61 -11.95 -12.22 9.03
N GLU A 62 -12.66 -11.41 8.28
CA GLU A 62 -12.12 -10.58 7.20
C GLU A 62 -12.48 -9.10 7.45
N ILE A 63 -11.58 -8.20 7.09
CA ILE A 63 -11.86 -6.77 6.94
C ILE A 63 -11.43 -6.32 5.54
N THR A 64 -12.30 -5.57 4.85
CA THR A 64 -11.97 -5.00 3.54
C THR A 64 -11.41 -3.59 3.72
N TRP A 65 -10.09 -3.51 3.85
CA TRP A 65 -9.37 -2.26 4.06
C TRP A 65 -9.26 -1.39 2.81
N GLY A 66 -9.43 -1.99 1.63
CA GLY A 66 -9.35 -1.22 0.40
C GLY A 66 -10.07 -1.86 -0.77
N ARG A 67 -10.11 -1.12 -1.88
CA ARG A 67 -10.60 -1.63 -3.14
C ARG A 67 -9.83 -1.04 -4.31
N VAL A 68 -9.17 -1.88 -5.11
CA VAL A 68 -8.58 -1.55 -6.40
C VAL A 68 -9.63 -0.94 -7.33
N LEU A 69 -9.34 0.26 -7.80
CA LEU A 69 -10.12 1.01 -8.79
C LEU A 69 -9.52 0.85 -10.18
N GLU A 70 -8.21 0.98 -10.28
CA GLU A 70 -7.46 0.89 -11.53
C GLU A 70 -6.14 0.15 -11.27
N ASN A 71 -5.72 -0.69 -12.21
CA ASN A 71 -4.47 -1.42 -12.15
C ASN A 71 -3.86 -1.46 -13.55
N GLU A 72 -2.79 -0.71 -13.77
CA GLU A 72 -2.01 -0.74 -15.00
C GLU A 72 -0.64 -1.37 -14.71
N LYS A 73 -0.45 -2.60 -15.19
CA LYS A 73 0.75 -3.40 -14.90
C LYS A 73 2.05 -2.62 -15.16
N GLY A 74 2.89 -2.54 -14.14
CA GLY A 74 4.19 -1.87 -14.18
C GLY A 74 4.14 -0.34 -14.25
N LYS A 75 2.97 0.29 -14.09
CA LYS A 75 2.82 1.74 -14.19
C LYS A 75 2.08 2.36 -13.03
N GLU A 76 0.89 1.87 -12.70
CA GLU A 76 0.13 2.40 -11.56
C GLU A 76 -0.89 1.41 -10.99
N ILE A 77 -1.24 1.62 -9.73
CA ILE A 77 -2.39 1.01 -9.07
C ILE A 77 -3.09 2.09 -8.24
N GLU A 78 -4.39 2.27 -8.47
CA GLU A 78 -5.25 3.14 -7.67
C GLU A 78 -6.20 2.30 -6.83
N MET A 79 -6.31 2.62 -5.55
CA MET A 79 -7.17 1.95 -4.59
C MET A 79 -7.96 2.95 -3.75
N LEU A 80 -9.21 2.59 -3.43
CA LEU A 80 -9.95 3.19 -2.33
C LEU A 80 -9.34 2.74 -1.01
N TRP A 81 -9.10 3.68 -0.12
CA TRP A 81 -8.72 3.45 1.25
C TRP A 81 -9.99 3.48 2.12
N LYS A 82 -10.45 2.29 2.52
CA LYS A 82 -11.72 2.09 3.23
C LYS A 82 -11.52 2.03 4.75
N ILE A 83 -10.52 2.73 5.27
CA ILE A 83 -10.17 2.74 6.69
C ILE A 83 -10.16 4.18 7.18
N ASP A 84 -10.92 4.47 8.23
CA ASP A 84 -10.98 5.80 8.82
C ASP A 84 -9.91 6.02 9.90
N SER A 85 -9.89 7.21 10.49
CA SER A 85 -8.94 7.60 11.55
C SER A 85 -9.01 6.70 12.80
N GLU A 86 -10.17 6.11 13.10
CA GLU A 86 -10.38 5.16 14.20
C GLU A 86 -9.97 3.72 13.83
N ARG A 87 -9.43 3.52 12.61
CA ARG A 87 -9.05 2.22 12.05
C ARG A 87 -10.23 1.26 11.85
N GLU A 88 -11.43 1.79 11.57
CA GLU A 88 -12.60 0.99 11.27
C GLU A 88 -12.87 0.92 9.76
N GLU A 89 -13.61 -0.12 9.35
CA GLU A 89 -14.01 -0.27 7.95
C GLU A 89 -15.09 0.75 7.57
N ILE A 90 -14.76 1.60 6.61
CA ILE A 90 -15.70 2.49 5.94
C ILE A 90 -16.51 1.66 4.93
N GLN A 91 -17.81 1.48 5.20
CA GLN A 91 -18.71 0.80 4.26
C GLN A 91 -19.10 1.69 3.06
N ARG A 92 -19.05 3.02 3.22
CA ARG A 92 -19.47 3.98 2.20
C ARG A 92 -18.28 4.45 1.36
N PRO A 93 -18.18 4.09 0.08
CA PRO A 93 -17.04 4.47 -0.76
C PRO A 93 -16.92 5.99 -0.97
N GLU A 94 -18.03 6.73 -0.85
CA GLU A 94 -18.03 8.20 -0.93
C GLU A 94 -17.32 8.89 0.23
N ALA A 95 -17.14 8.19 1.36
CA ALA A 95 -16.40 8.65 2.54
C ALA A 95 -14.96 8.11 2.56
N SER A 96 -14.59 7.25 1.62
CA SER A 96 -13.25 6.68 1.51
C SER A 96 -12.29 7.65 0.82
N SER A 97 -11.04 7.65 1.29
CA SER A 97 -9.94 8.34 0.66
C SER A 97 -9.37 7.50 -0.50
N ARG A 98 -8.46 8.07 -1.29
CA ARG A 98 -7.82 7.38 -2.41
C ARG A 98 -6.33 7.31 -2.26
N VAL A 99 -5.78 6.15 -2.56
CA VAL A 99 -4.35 5.91 -2.60
C VAL A 99 -3.98 5.49 -4.00
N ARG A 100 -3.13 6.28 -4.65
CA ARG A 100 -2.55 5.96 -5.95
C ARG A 100 -1.07 5.68 -5.76
N ILE A 101 -0.60 4.55 -6.27
CA ILE A 101 0.80 4.19 -6.34
C ILE A 101 1.22 4.19 -7.80
N THR A 102 2.28 4.93 -8.13
CA THR A 102 2.85 4.97 -9.48
C THR A 102 4.26 4.41 -9.47
N PHE A 103 4.62 3.74 -10.56
CA PHE A 103 5.91 3.10 -10.79
C PHE A 103 6.53 3.73 -12.04
N SER A 104 7.52 4.59 -11.83
CA SER A 104 8.22 5.29 -12.91
C SER A 104 9.57 4.65 -13.15
N GLN A 105 9.75 4.02 -14.31
CA GLN A 105 11.03 3.43 -14.72
C GLN A 105 12.05 4.55 -15.01
N GLU A 106 13.14 4.61 -14.26
CA GLU A 106 14.21 5.60 -14.45
C GLU A 106 15.35 5.05 -15.33
N SER A 107 15.65 3.76 -15.21
CA SER A 107 16.60 2.99 -16.04
C SER A 107 16.23 1.50 -16.00
N ASP A 108 16.82 0.61 -16.80
CA ASP A 108 16.43 -0.82 -16.86
C ASP A 108 16.26 -1.49 -15.48
N ASP A 109 17.17 -1.23 -14.54
CA ASP A 109 17.16 -1.80 -13.18
C ASP A 109 16.79 -0.79 -12.09
N SER A 110 16.13 0.33 -12.42
CA SER A 110 15.76 1.33 -11.42
C SER A 110 14.37 1.91 -11.63
N THR A 111 13.59 1.93 -10.55
CA THR A 111 12.21 2.44 -10.52
C THR A 111 11.99 3.38 -9.36
N THR A 112 11.34 4.51 -9.63
CA THR A 112 10.78 5.38 -8.60
C THR A 112 9.33 4.99 -8.33
N MET A 113 9.06 4.56 -7.10
CA MET A 113 7.71 4.28 -6.61
C MET A 113 7.20 5.49 -5.81
N GLU A 114 6.10 6.10 -6.22
CA GLU A 114 5.46 7.22 -5.54
C GLU A 114 4.06 6.81 -5.06
N VAL A 115 3.77 7.06 -3.79
CA VAL A 115 2.41 6.98 -3.23
C VAL A 115 1.83 8.37 -3.09
N THR A 116 0.61 8.55 -3.58
CA THR A 116 -0.21 9.74 -3.41
C THR A 116 -1.49 9.38 -2.67
N HIS A 117 -1.66 9.87 -1.45
CA HIS A 117 -2.92 9.77 -0.70
C HIS A 117 -3.72 11.07 -0.87
N SER A 118 -4.90 10.96 -1.50
CA SER A 118 -5.81 12.06 -1.79
C SER A 118 -7.17 11.85 -1.15
N GLU A 119 -8.01 12.90 -1.12
CA GLU A 119 -9.38 12.85 -0.60
C GLU A 119 -9.49 12.47 0.90
N LEU A 120 -8.46 12.79 1.70
CA LEU A 120 -8.46 12.66 3.16
C LEU A 120 -9.46 13.59 3.85
N GLU A 121 -9.90 14.65 3.18
CA GLU A 121 -10.94 15.55 3.69
C GLU A 121 -12.31 14.88 3.89
N LYS A 122 -12.49 13.67 3.34
CA LYS A 122 -13.68 12.86 3.55
C LYS A 122 -13.69 12.11 4.88
N SER A 123 -12.55 12.00 5.56
CA SER A 123 -12.38 11.24 6.81
C SER A 123 -12.88 11.96 8.07
N GLY A 124 -13.60 13.08 7.93
CA GLY A 124 -14.31 13.75 9.04
C GLY A 124 -13.42 14.63 9.93
N GLU A 125 -13.88 14.92 11.15
CA GLU A 125 -13.30 15.92 12.06
C GLU A 125 -11.88 15.57 12.54
N GLN A 126 -11.50 14.28 12.54
CA GLN A 126 -10.15 13.80 12.88
C GLN A 126 -9.24 13.56 11.67
N ALA A 127 -9.62 14.07 10.49
CA ALA A 127 -8.84 13.88 9.27
C ALA A 127 -7.48 14.61 9.31
N GLU A 128 -7.35 15.71 10.07
CA GLU A 128 -6.09 16.47 10.18
C GLU A 128 -5.01 15.72 10.97
N ASP A 129 -5.34 15.16 12.14
CA ASP A 129 -4.41 14.36 12.94
C ASP A 129 -4.01 13.07 12.22
N TYR A 130 -4.97 12.40 11.58
CA TYR A 130 -4.69 11.21 10.79
C TYR A 130 -3.83 11.51 9.56
N HIS A 131 -4.07 12.66 8.90
CA HIS A 131 -3.22 13.14 7.82
C HIS A 131 -1.79 13.37 8.28
N ALA A 132 -1.59 14.08 9.40
CA ALA A 132 -0.27 14.34 9.96
C ALA A 132 0.49 13.05 10.33
N LEU A 133 -0.22 12.05 10.88
CA LEU A 133 0.35 10.73 11.17
C LEU A 133 0.79 10.01 9.89
N LEU A 134 -0.04 10.02 8.85
CA LEU A 134 0.26 9.36 7.56
C LEU A 134 1.37 10.08 6.78
N GLU A 135 1.51 11.40 6.94
CA GLU A 135 2.58 12.20 6.33
C GLU A 135 3.93 12.02 7.05
N SER A 136 3.90 11.65 8.33
CA SER A 136 5.10 11.43 9.15
C SER A 136 5.97 10.26 8.68
N ASP A 137 7.19 10.18 9.21
CA ASP A 137 8.12 9.08 8.94
C ASP A 137 7.54 7.70 9.30
N ASP A 138 6.61 7.63 10.26
CA ASP A 138 5.90 6.41 10.71
C ASP A 138 4.64 6.08 9.88
N GLY A 139 4.31 6.91 8.89
CA GLY A 139 3.16 6.73 8.01
C GLY A 139 3.50 6.01 6.71
N TRP A 140 3.16 6.62 5.58
CA TRP A 140 3.43 6.03 4.25
C TRP A 140 4.92 5.79 4.01
N LEU A 141 5.79 6.68 4.50
CA LEU A 141 7.23 6.56 4.27
C LEU A 141 7.81 5.28 4.92
N TYR A 142 7.33 4.91 6.11
CA TYR A 142 7.68 3.65 6.76
C TYR A 142 7.24 2.42 5.96
N LEU A 143 6.01 2.45 5.43
CA LEU A 143 5.48 1.37 4.59
C LEU A 143 6.30 1.19 3.31
N LEU A 144 6.63 2.29 2.62
CA LEU A 144 7.49 2.26 1.44
C LEU A 144 8.89 1.69 1.77
N ARG A 145 9.49 2.10 2.90
CA ARG A 145 10.79 1.58 3.35
C ARG A 145 10.74 0.07 3.66
N SER A 146 9.63 -0.41 4.21
CA SER A 146 9.41 -1.83 4.48
C SER A 146 9.34 -2.63 3.18
N PHE A 147 8.58 -2.14 2.20
CA PHE A 147 8.56 -2.70 0.84
C PHE A 147 9.95 -2.73 0.20
N LYS A 148 10.69 -1.61 0.24
CA LYS A 148 12.06 -1.55 -0.26
C LYS A 148 12.97 -2.60 0.39
N SER A 149 12.87 -2.75 1.71
CA SER A 149 13.67 -3.71 2.47
C SER A 149 13.32 -5.16 2.08
N HIS A 150 12.05 -5.46 1.83
CA HIS A 150 11.59 -6.75 1.31
C HIS A 150 12.18 -7.03 -0.08
N CYS A 151 12.03 -6.09 -1.02
CA CYS A 151 12.60 -6.19 -2.36
C CYS A 151 14.11 -6.48 -2.32
N GLN A 152 14.86 -5.75 -1.49
CA GLN A 152 16.33 -5.90 -1.37
C GLN A 152 16.76 -7.25 -0.77
N ARG A 153 15.91 -7.89 0.05
CA ARG A 153 16.20 -9.23 0.60
C ARG A 153 15.89 -10.33 -0.41
N SER A 154 14.86 -10.13 -1.22
CA SER A 154 14.38 -11.09 -2.21
C SER A 154 15.13 -11.00 -3.54
N THR A 155 15.88 -9.92 -3.79
CA THR A 155 16.85 -9.86 -4.88
C THR A 155 18.13 -10.57 -4.43
N PRO A 156 18.47 -11.76 -4.96
CA PRO A 156 19.78 -12.34 -4.71
C PRO A 156 20.85 -11.35 -5.19
N PRO A 157 22.01 -11.22 -4.53
CA PRO A 157 23.11 -10.45 -5.09
C PRO A 157 23.47 -11.09 -6.43
N ASP A 158 23.13 -10.40 -7.52
CA ASP A 158 23.62 -10.77 -8.84
C ASP A 158 25.15 -10.61 -8.81
N GLY A 159 25.83 -11.74 -8.95
CA GLY A 159 27.29 -11.83 -9.05
C GLY A 159 27.91 -12.77 -8.02
N THR A 160 28.36 -13.95 -8.45
CA THR A 160 29.78 -14.12 -8.86
C THR A 160 29.93 -15.39 -9.71
N GLU A 161 30.25 -15.16 -10.99
CA GLU A 161 31.11 -15.93 -11.92
C GLU A 161 30.93 -17.46 -12.14
#